data_AF-A0A952Z671-F1
#
_entry.id   AF-A0A952Z671-F1
#
_cell.length_a   1.000
_cell.length_b   1.000
_cell.length_c   1.000
_cell.angle_alpha   90.00
_cell.angle_beta   90.00
_cell.angle_gamma   90.00
#
_symmetry.space_group_name_H-M   'P 1'
#
loop_
_entity.id
_entity.type
_entity.pdbx_description
1 polymer ?
#
loop_
_entity_poly.entity_id
_entity_poly.type
_entity_poly.pdbx_seq_one_letter_code
_entity_poly.pdbx_strand_id
1 'polypeptide(L)'
;MKFDPEAYTITIRKEEIDGEILYVGRVAEFPNISVYEEDFEAARHLVIDAIQTLKKIADRDQTELPLPYLSTSLEFRERASSF
;
A
#
# COMPACT_ATOMS: atom_id res chain seq x y z
N MET A 1 -2.91 -19.01 -1.06
CA MET A 1 -3.37 -17.62 -0.79
C MET A 1 -2.81 -16.73 -1.87
N LYS A 2 -3.67 -16.03 -2.63
CA LYS A 2 -3.20 -14.99 -3.56
C LYS A 2 -2.69 -13.83 -2.71
N PHE A 3 -1.46 -13.40 -2.97
CA PHE A 3 -0.92 -12.18 -2.40
C PHE A 3 -1.41 -11.03 -3.29
N ASP A 4 -2.25 -10.17 -2.74
CA ASP A 4 -2.77 -9.01 -3.44
C ASP A 4 -1.98 -7.77 -2.96
N PRO A 5 -1.01 -7.26 -3.73
CA PRO A 5 -0.24 -6.08 -3.35
C PRO A 5 -1.13 -4.83 -3.24
N GLU A 6 -2.27 -4.83 -3.91
CA GLU A 6 -3.28 -3.76 -3.85
C GLU A 6 -4.13 -3.80 -2.57
N ALA A 7 -4.02 -4.86 -1.76
CA ALA A 7 -4.72 -4.93 -0.47
C ALA A 7 -4.04 -4.09 0.62
N TYR A 8 -2.79 -3.66 0.40
CA TYR A 8 -2.06 -2.81 1.33
C TYR A 8 -2.57 -1.38 1.33
N THR A 9 -2.41 -0.69 2.46
CA THR A 9 -2.82 0.71 2.56
C THR A 9 -1.80 1.61 1.87
N ILE A 10 -2.04 1.89 0.59
CA ILE A 10 -1.23 2.79 -0.23
C ILE A 10 -1.80 4.20 -0.14
N THR A 11 -1.02 5.13 0.39
CA THR A 11 -1.38 6.55 0.48
C THR A 11 -0.53 7.33 -0.50
N ILE A 12 -1.18 8.02 -1.45
CA ILE A 12 -0.48 8.92 -2.38
C ILE A 12 -0.93 10.34 -2.08
N ARG A 13 0.03 11.22 -1.80
CA ARG A 13 -0.24 12.61 -1.46
C ARG A 13 0.64 13.54 -2.28
N LYS A 14 0.05 14.62 -2.80
CA LYS A 14 0.82 15.72 -3.39
C LYS A 14 1.53 16.49 -2.29
N GLU A 15 2.83 16.63 -2.41
CA GLU A 15 3.68 17.38 -1.49
C GLU A 15 4.57 18.31 -2.33
N GLU A 16 4.73 19.55 -1.88
CA GLU A 16 5.66 20.49 -2.48
C GLU A 16 7.04 20.26 -1.87
N ILE A 17 7.99 19.83 -2.70
CA ILE A 17 9.36 19.51 -2.30
C ILE A 17 10.28 20.33 -3.19
N ASP A 18 11.15 21.15 -2.59
CA ASP A 18 12.09 22.03 -3.31
C ASP A 18 11.42 22.96 -4.37
N GLY A 19 10.14 23.28 -4.17
CA GLY A 19 9.36 24.14 -5.09
C GLY A 19 8.66 23.40 -6.23
N GLU A 20 8.71 22.06 -6.25
CA GLU A 20 8.02 21.21 -7.22
C GLU A 20 6.93 20.37 -6.55
N ILE A 21 5.77 20.24 -7.21
CA ILE A 21 4.66 19.41 -6.72
C ILE A 21 4.92 17.97 -7.15
N LEU A 22 5.28 17.12 -6.18
CA LEU A 22 5.52 15.70 -6.40
C LEU A 22 4.43 14.87 -5.71
N TYR A 23 4.07 13.75 -6.31
CA TYR A 23 3.24 12.72 -5.70
C TYR A 23 4.12 11.80 -4.85
N VAL A 24 3.91 11.87 -3.54
CA VAL A 24 4.58 11.04 -2.56
C VAL A 24 3.69 9.85 -2.24
N GLY A 25 4.08 8.67 -2.73
CA GLY A 25 3.44 7.40 -2.42
C GLY A 25 4.09 6.75 -1.20
N ARG A 26 3.30 6.41 -0.18
CA ARG A 26 3.74 5.74 1.05
C ARG A 26 2.87 4.54 1.33
N VAL A 27 3.43 3.51 1.96
CA VAL A 27 2.67 2.34 2.42
C VAL A 27 2.56 2.40 3.94
N ALA A 28 1.34 2.36 4.49
CA ALA A 28 1.15 2.52 5.94
C ALA A 28 1.85 1.40 6.73
N GLU A 29 1.83 0.19 6.20
CA GLU A 29 2.48 -1.00 6.75
C GLU A 29 4.00 -0.97 6.59
N PHE A 30 4.52 -0.21 5.60
CA PHE A 30 5.94 -0.03 5.35
C PHE A 30 6.29 1.46 5.29
N PRO A 31 6.46 2.12 6.44
CA PRO A 31 6.89 3.53 6.48
C PRO A 31 8.26 3.75 5.83
N ASN A 32 9.05 2.69 5.67
CA ASN A 32 10.32 2.72 4.93
C ASN A 32 10.16 2.80 3.41
N ILE A 33 8.97 2.50 2.86
CA ILE A 33 8.67 2.68 1.44
C ILE A 33 8.08 4.07 1.25
N SER A 34 8.84 4.92 0.58
CA SER A 34 8.36 6.20 0.05
C SER A 34 8.82 6.31 -1.39
N VAL A 35 7.89 6.56 -2.30
CA VAL A 35 8.15 6.85 -3.71
C VAL A 35 7.75 8.29 -3.99
N TYR A 36 8.49 8.93 -4.89
CA TYR A 36 8.32 10.33 -5.22
C TYR A 36 8.28 10.42 -6.73
N GLU A 37 7.11 10.71 -7.30
CA GLU A 37 6.91 10.75 -8.74
C GLU A 37 6.16 12.01 -9.14
N GLU A 38 6.34 12.45 -10.37
CA GLU A 38 5.60 13.59 -10.93
C GLU A 38 4.16 13.22 -11.31
N ASP A 39 3.88 11.91 -11.43
CA ASP A 39 2.59 11.38 -11.85
C ASP A 39 1.97 10.43 -10.81
N PHE A 40 0.64 10.48 -10.69
CA PHE A 40 -0.12 9.67 -9.74
C PHE A 40 -0.11 8.17 -10.09
N GLU A 41 -0.28 7.84 -11.38
CA GLU A 41 -0.26 6.45 -11.83
C GLU A 41 1.14 5.88 -11.70
N ALA A 42 2.17 6.66 -12.03
CA ALA A 42 3.57 6.27 -11.84
C ALA A 42 3.87 5.96 -10.36
N ALA A 43 3.51 6.86 -9.44
CA ALA A 43 3.67 6.65 -8.00
C ALA A 43 2.97 5.36 -7.55
N ARG A 44 1.71 5.17 -7.96
CA ARG A 44 0.92 3.99 -7.62
C ARG A 44 1.58 2.71 -8.12
N HIS A 45 2.01 2.69 -9.36
CA HIS A 45 2.58 1.51 -9.99
C HIS A 45 3.92 1.11 -9.34
N LEU A 46 4.76 2.11 -9.01
CA LEU A 46 6.01 1.91 -8.27
C LEU A 46 5.78 1.37 -6.85
N VAL A 47 4.78 1.89 -6.13
CA VAL A 47 4.45 1.35 -4.81
C VAL A 47 4.04 -0.13 -4.91
N ILE A 48 3.18 -0.47 -5.86
CA ILE A 48 2.72 -1.85 -6.07
C ILE A 48 3.90 -2.77 -6.40
N ASP A 49 4.80 -2.34 -7.29
CA ASP A 49 5.99 -3.09 -7.66
C ASP A 49 6.94 -3.28 -6.45
N ALA A 50 7.12 -2.24 -5.63
CA ALA A 50 7.91 -2.31 -4.40
C ALA A 50 7.33 -3.35 -3.43
N ILE A 51 6.01 -3.36 -3.24
CA ILE A 51 5.31 -4.35 -2.39
C ILE A 51 5.49 -5.78 -2.95
N GLN A 52 5.37 -5.96 -4.28
CA GLN A 52 5.61 -7.27 -4.91
C GLN A 52 7.07 -7.73 -4.74
N THR A 53 8.02 -6.82 -4.87
CA THR A 53 9.44 -7.09 -4.69
C THR A 53 9.75 -7.46 -3.25
N LEU A 54 9.20 -6.74 -2.28
CA LEU A 54 9.29 -7.12 -0.86
C LEU A 54 8.73 -8.50 -0.62
N LYS A 55 7.59 -8.85 -1.24
CA LYS A 55 7.03 -10.19 -1.14
C LYS A 55 7.96 -11.28 -1.65
N LYS A 56 8.59 -11.07 -2.80
CA LYS A 56 9.60 -12.01 -3.33
C LYS A 56 10.80 -12.15 -2.40
N ILE A 57 11.29 -11.04 -1.84
CA ILE A 57 12.43 -11.06 -0.93
C ILE A 57 12.07 -11.79 0.35
N ALA A 58 10.94 -11.47 0.96
CA ALA A 58 10.48 -12.11 2.19
C ALA A 58 10.20 -13.61 2.03
N ASP A 59 9.64 -14.02 0.89
CA ASP A 59 9.46 -15.43 0.54
C ASP A 59 10.82 -16.16 0.44
N ARG A 60 11.82 -15.49 -0.15
CA ARG A 60 13.19 -16.02 -0.25
C ARG A 60 13.92 -16.07 1.09
N ASP A 61 13.75 -15.06 1.93
CA ASP A 61 14.42 -14.92 3.23
C ASP A 61 13.66 -15.62 4.37
N GLN A 62 12.53 -16.29 4.07
CA GLN A 62 11.59 -16.85 5.04
C GLN A 62 11.18 -15.84 6.13
N THR A 63 11.13 -14.56 5.76
CA THR A 63 10.73 -13.47 6.66
C THR A 63 9.22 -13.26 6.57
N GLU A 64 8.55 -13.09 7.71
CA GLU A 64 7.13 -12.77 7.74
C GLU A 64 6.91 -11.29 7.37
N LEU A 65 6.20 -11.04 6.27
CA LEU A 65 5.72 -9.69 5.95
C LEU A 65 4.48 -9.38 6.77
N PRO A 66 4.32 -8.11 7.23
CA PRO A 66 3.06 -7.68 7.80
C PRO A 66 1.96 -7.89 6.76
N LEU A 67 0.88 -8.55 7.18
CA LEU A 67 -0.30 -8.68 6.35
C LEU A 67 -0.91 -7.30 6.10
N PRO A 68 -1.45 -7.04 4.89
CA PRO A 68 -2.16 -5.81 4.63
C PRO A 68 -3.29 -5.66 5.65
N TYR A 69 -3.57 -4.42 6.07
CA TYR A 69 -4.71 -4.14 6.93
C TYR A 69 -5.99 -4.32 6.10
N LEU A 70 -6.41 -5.57 5.92
CA LEU A 70 -7.72 -5.91 5.41
C LEU A 70 -8.71 -5.37 6.44
N SER A 71 -9.27 -4.20 6.16
CA SER A 71 -10.53 -3.76 6.76
C SER A 71 -11.54 -4.81 6.33
N THR A 72 -11.62 -5.89 7.09
CA THR A 72 -12.49 -7.01 6.79
C THR A 72 -13.88 -6.42 6.72
N SER A 73 -14.44 -6.39 5.52
CA SER A 73 -15.84 -6.03 5.23
C SER A 73 -16.80 -7.10 5.80
N LEU A 74 -16.46 -7.69 6.95
CA LEU A 74 -17.31 -8.50 7.79
C LEU A 74 -17.97 -7.66 8.89
N GLU A 75 -17.37 -6.55 9.35
CA GLU A 75 -17.97 -5.71 10.38
C GLU A 75 -19.18 -4.89 9.88
N PHE A 76 -19.33 -4.69 8.57
CA PHE A 76 -20.47 -3.95 8.02
C PHE A 76 -21.75 -4.79 7.84
N ARG A 77 -21.68 -6.13 7.98
CA ARG A 77 -22.86 -6.99 7.78
C ARG A 77 -23.75 -7.16 9.02
N GLU A 78 -23.27 -6.86 10.22
CA GLU A 78 -24.06 -7.07 11.45
C GLU A 78 -24.98 -5.89 11.81
N ARG A 79 -24.82 -4.71 11.19
CA ARG A 79 -25.72 -3.56 11.45
C ARG A 79 -26.94 -3.47 10.52
N ALA A 80 -27.06 -4.34 9.53
CA ALA A 80 -28.16 -4.33 8.56
C ALA A 80 -29.22 -5.42 8.81
N SER A 81 -29.20 -6.08 9.97
CA SER A 81 -30.17 -7.16 10.31
C SER A 81 -31.00 -6.87 11.57
N SER A 82 -31.12 -5.61 11.98
CA SER A 82 -32.08 -5.18 13.01
C SER A 82 -32.83 -3.94 12.54
N PHE A 83 -33.77 -4.14 11.61
CA PHE A 83 -34.91 -3.27 11.39
C PHE A 83 -36.13 -4.12 11.00
#